data_AF-A0A151E9A9-F1
#
_entry.id   AF-A0A151E9A9-F1
#
_cell.length_a   1.000
_cell.length_b   1.000
_cell.length_c   1.000
_cell.angle_alpha   90.00
_cell.angle_beta   90.00
_cell.angle_gamma   90.00
#
_symmetry.space_group_name_H-M   'P 1'
#
loop_
_entity.id
_entity.type
_entity.pdbx_description
1 polymer ?
#
loop_
_entity_poly.entity_id
_entity_poly.type
_entity_poly.pdbx_seq_one_letter_code
_entity_poly.pdbx_strand_id
1 'polypeptide(L)'
;MKRIILLLGLLLVLHLCFAATAPPVKDYCENQGYEYSTKTIINMTENRTEYNTTKFYCKISDNLTCDAFDFYAYKCGVKNSTKRPCVKEGEVVWTSYGDRCCKGTEPSLPSGVRGQATCVEKVAPQDEIMGNISEKAGIWKLVGAIVVMLFILIVIVIGTKFFMGDKGY
;
A
#
# COMPACT_ATOMS: atom_id res chain seq x y z
N MET A 1 24.69 19.56 11.34
CA MET A 1 23.30 19.50 11.86
C MET A 1 22.22 19.72 10.79
N LYS A 2 22.23 20.80 10.00
CA LYS A 2 21.17 21.08 8.99
C LYS A 2 20.90 19.94 7.97
N ARG A 3 21.95 19.22 7.54
CA ARG A 3 21.82 18.07 6.60
C ARG A 3 21.15 16.83 7.22
N ILE A 4 21.27 16.64 8.54
CA ILE A 4 20.70 15.48 9.25
C ILE A 4 19.18 15.63 9.37
N ILE A 5 18.70 16.85 9.66
CA ILE A 5 17.27 17.15 9.76
C ILE A 5 16.55 16.93 8.41
N LEU A 6 17.21 17.31 7.31
CA LEU A 6 16.68 17.11 5.95
C LEU A 6 16.56 15.61 5.58
N LEU A 7 17.56 14.81 5.94
CA LEU A 7 17.55 13.36 5.71
C LEU A 7 16.47 12.66 6.56
N LEU A 8 16.32 13.04 7.83
CA LEU A 8 15.28 12.51 8.71
C LEU A 8 13.88 12.86 8.19
N GLY A 9 13.66 14.10 7.75
CA GLY A 9 12.40 14.52 7.15
C GLY A 9 12.05 13.72 5.89
N LEU A 10 13.03 13.48 5.01
CA LEU A 10 12.84 12.66 3.82
C LEU A 10 12.49 11.20 4.18
N LEU A 11 13.23 10.59 5.11
CA LEU A 11 12.99 9.22 5.58
C LEU A 11 11.58 9.04 6.16
N LEU A 12 11.09 10.03 6.92
CA LEU A 12 9.74 10.02 7.48
C LEU A 12 8.66 10.08 6.41
N VAL A 13 8.86 10.91 5.37
CA VAL A 13 7.93 11.02 4.23
C VAL A 13 7.92 9.72 3.41
N LEU A 14 9.07 9.07 3.22
CA LEU A 14 9.12 7.75 2.57
C LEU A 14 8.41 6.68 3.41
N HIS A 15 8.53 6.67 4.74
CA HIS A 15 7.84 5.68 5.59
C HIS A 15 6.31 5.76 5.47
N LEU A 16 5.76 6.97 5.37
CA LEU A 16 4.31 7.17 5.16
C LEU A 16 3.84 6.70 3.78
N CYS A 17 4.73 6.59 2.80
CA CYS A 17 4.39 6.09 1.47
C CYS A 17 4.38 4.56 1.37
N PHE A 18 4.97 3.84 2.33
CA PHE A 18 5.13 2.38 2.30
C PHE A 18 4.43 1.65 3.45
N ALA A 19 3.39 2.24 4.06
CA ALA A 19 2.44 1.47 4.84
C ALA A 19 1.61 0.55 3.92
N ALA A 20 2.29 -0.39 3.27
CA ALA A 20 1.68 -1.53 2.62
C ALA A 20 1.15 -2.42 3.75
N THR A 21 -0.14 -2.29 4.03
CA THR A 21 -0.86 -3.30 4.80
C THR A 21 -0.58 -4.66 4.14
N ALA A 22 -0.31 -5.70 4.91
CA ALA A 22 -0.12 -7.03 4.34
C ALA A 22 -1.47 -7.55 3.80
N PRO A 23 -1.49 -8.31 2.68
CA PRO A 23 -2.73 -8.88 2.16
C PRO A 23 -3.45 -9.71 3.23
N PRO A 24 -4.79 -9.73 3.25
CA PRO A 24 -5.59 -10.33 4.31
C PRO A 24 -5.72 -11.83 4.03
N VAL A 25 -4.58 -12.49 3.85
CA VAL A 25 -4.51 -13.85 3.33
C VAL A 25 -5.17 -14.83 4.30
N LYS A 26 -5.02 -14.57 5.61
CA LYS A 26 -5.70 -15.31 6.67
C LYS A 26 -7.22 -15.23 6.53
N ASP A 27 -7.77 -14.03 6.50
CA ASP A 27 -9.22 -13.81 6.45
C ASP A 27 -9.82 -14.40 5.18
N TYR A 28 -9.08 -14.33 4.05
CA TYR A 28 -9.51 -14.98 2.81
C TYR A 28 -9.58 -16.51 2.97
N CYS A 29 -8.58 -17.12 3.60
CA CYS A 29 -8.52 -18.56 3.84
C CYS A 29 -9.70 -19.06 4.69
N GLU A 30 -9.92 -18.41 5.84
CA GLU A 30 -10.94 -18.80 6.81
C GLU A 30 -12.35 -18.60 6.26
N ASN A 31 -12.58 -17.54 5.50
CA ASN A 31 -13.88 -17.29 4.85
C ASN A 31 -14.23 -18.32 3.76
N GLN A 32 -13.25 -19.01 3.19
CA GLN A 32 -13.49 -20.13 2.27
C GLN A 32 -13.82 -21.43 3.01
N GLY A 33 -13.87 -21.39 4.35
CA GLY A 33 -14.08 -22.57 5.19
C GLY A 33 -12.83 -23.43 5.35
N TYR A 34 -11.64 -22.87 5.08
CA TYR A 34 -10.37 -23.58 5.17
C TYR A 34 -9.58 -23.19 6.41
N GLU A 35 -8.75 -24.11 6.89
CA GLU A 35 -7.90 -23.88 8.04
C GLU A 35 -6.63 -23.10 7.63
N TYR A 36 -6.41 -21.97 8.28
CA TYR A 36 -5.19 -21.19 8.13
C TYR A 36 -4.09 -21.71 9.04
N SER A 37 -2.95 -22.06 8.47
CA SER A 37 -1.82 -22.62 9.22
C SER A 37 -0.53 -21.85 8.90
N THR A 38 0.31 -21.70 9.91
CA THR A 38 1.63 -21.08 9.77
C THR A 38 2.71 -22.10 10.05
N LYS A 39 3.67 -22.25 9.14
CA LYS A 39 4.82 -23.14 9.33
C LYS A 39 6.11 -22.35 9.22
N THR A 40 6.89 -22.36 10.29
CA THR A 40 8.25 -21.84 10.27
C THR A 40 9.16 -22.87 9.61
N ILE A 41 9.80 -22.48 8.53
CA ILE A 41 10.82 -23.28 7.85
C ILE A 41 12.18 -22.77 8.31
N ILE A 42 12.93 -23.65 8.96
CA ILE A 42 14.31 -23.41 9.36
C ILE A 42 15.18 -23.77 8.17
N ASN A 43 15.73 -22.77 7.49
CA ASN A 43 16.66 -23.00 6.40
C ASN A 43 18.08 -22.86 6.92
N MET A 44 18.90 -23.87 6.66
CA MET A 44 20.35 -23.80 6.91
C MET A 44 21.05 -23.30 5.64
N THR A 45 21.82 -22.22 5.79
CA THR A 45 22.72 -21.76 4.72
C THR A 45 24.06 -22.50 4.79
N GLU A 46 24.79 -22.54 3.67
CA GLU A 46 26.12 -23.18 3.56
C GLU A 46 27.12 -22.65 4.63
N ASN A 47 26.97 -21.39 5.07
CA ASN A 47 27.74 -20.76 6.15
C ASN A 47 27.19 -21.02 7.58
N ARG A 48 26.31 -22.01 7.80
CA ARG A 48 25.64 -22.29 9.10
C ARG A 48 24.89 -21.11 9.73
N THR A 49 24.53 -20.10 8.95
CA THR A 49 23.55 -19.10 9.36
C THR A 49 22.16 -19.73 9.29
N GLU A 50 21.46 -19.76 10.43
CA GLU A 50 20.07 -20.18 10.52
C GLU A 50 19.18 -18.97 10.21
N TYR A 51 18.27 -19.11 9.24
CA TYR A 51 17.23 -18.11 9.01
C TYR A 51 15.85 -18.75 9.01
N ASN A 52 14.98 -18.16 9.82
CA ASN A 52 13.61 -18.61 10.01
C ASN A 52 12.70 -17.92 9.00
N THR A 53 12.13 -18.70 8.09
CA THR A 53 11.12 -18.20 7.15
C THR A 53 9.75 -18.69 7.57
N THR A 54 8.88 -17.79 8.04
CA THR A 54 7.48 -18.13 8.29
C THR A 54 6.73 -18.16 6.97
N LYS A 55 6.19 -19.32 6.60
CA LYS A 55 5.27 -19.47 5.48
C LYS A 55 3.84 -19.67 5.99
N PHE A 56 2.90 -19.18 5.20
CA PHE A 56 1.47 -19.20 5.50
C PHE A 56 0.79 -20.14 4.53
N TYR A 57 -0.14 -20.96 5.03
CA TYR A 57 -0.80 -21.99 4.23
C TYR A 57 -2.30 -22.00 4.47
N CYS A 58 -3.03 -22.41 3.43
CA CYS A 58 -4.43 -22.76 3.48
C CYS A 58 -4.60 -24.26 3.31
N LYS A 59 -5.09 -24.94 4.35
CA LYS A 59 -5.41 -26.36 4.31
C LYS A 59 -6.84 -26.52 3.76
N ILE A 60 -6.92 -26.88 2.48
CA ILE A 60 -8.19 -27.01 1.73
C ILE A 60 -8.82 -28.38 2.00
N SER A 61 -8.00 -29.41 2.13
CA SER A 61 -8.38 -30.77 2.52
C SER A 61 -7.16 -31.47 3.12
N ASP A 62 -7.33 -32.70 3.61
CA ASP A 62 -6.21 -33.47 4.17
C ASP A 62 -5.08 -33.73 3.16
N ASN A 63 -5.40 -33.80 1.87
CA ASN A 63 -4.43 -34.05 0.79
C ASN A 63 -4.04 -32.79 0.01
N LEU A 64 -4.62 -31.62 0.33
CA LEU A 64 -4.36 -30.38 -0.41
C LEU A 64 -4.13 -29.22 0.54
N THR A 65 -2.88 -28.77 0.58
CA THR A 65 -2.46 -27.55 1.26
C THR A 65 -1.83 -26.61 0.24
N CYS A 66 -2.30 -25.37 0.20
CA CYS A 66 -1.77 -24.34 -0.69
C CYS A 66 -0.97 -23.32 0.11
N ASP A 67 0.09 -22.76 -0.48
CA ASP A 67 0.64 -21.49 0.03
C ASP A 67 -0.48 -20.44 0.00
N ALA A 68 -0.61 -19.71 1.10
CA ALA A 68 -1.77 -18.85 1.31
C ALA A 68 -1.79 -17.70 0.28
N PHE A 69 -0.63 -17.18 -0.13
CA PHE A 69 -0.56 -16.15 -1.19
C PHE A 69 -0.91 -16.72 -2.55
N ASP A 70 -0.46 -17.94 -2.86
CA ASP A 70 -0.82 -18.61 -4.12
C ASP A 70 -2.31 -18.98 -4.16
N PHE A 71 -2.90 -19.36 -3.02
CA PHE A 71 -4.34 -19.57 -2.90
C PHE A 71 -5.12 -18.26 -3.11
N TYR A 72 -4.69 -17.17 -2.45
CA TYR A 72 -5.27 -15.84 -2.62
C TYR A 72 -5.13 -15.28 -4.05
N ALA A 73 -4.05 -15.64 -4.74
CA ALA A 73 -3.78 -15.27 -6.12
C ALA A 73 -4.42 -16.22 -7.14
N TYR A 74 -5.27 -17.16 -6.71
CA TYR A 74 -5.92 -18.15 -7.59
C TYR A 74 -4.92 -18.98 -8.43
N LYS A 75 -3.73 -19.24 -7.89
CA LYS A 75 -2.75 -20.14 -8.51
C LYS A 75 -2.88 -21.57 -7.99
N CYS A 76 -3.32 -21.72 -6.74
CA CYS A 76 -3.54 -23.00 -6.09
C CYS A 76 -4.99 -23.09 -5.60
N GLY A 77 -5.59 -24.29 -5.63
CA GLY A 77 -6.93 -24.52 -5.06
C GLY A 77 -8.11 -23.89 -5.81
N VAL A 78 -7.92 -23.40 -7.03
CA VAL A 78 -8.94 -22.67 -7.83
C VAL A 78 -10.26 -23.44 -7.99
N LYS A 79 -10.18 -24.76 -8.15
CA LYS A 79 -11.37 -25.62 -8.29
C LYS A 79 -12.20 -25.69 -7.00
N ASN A 80 -11.59 -25.36 -5.87
CA ASN A 80 -12.19 -25.43 -4.55
C ASN A 80 -12.53 -24.03 -4.02
N SER A 81 -11.88 -22.97 -4.50
CA SER A 81 -12.21 -21.60 -4.11
C SER A 81 -13.61 -21.23 -4.60
N THR A 82 -14.47 -20.80 -3.67
CA THR A 82 -15.69 -20.06 -3.98
C THR A 82 -15.35 -18.62 -4.40
N LYS A 83 -16.33 -17.86 -4.87
CA LYS A 83 -16.17 -16.42 -5.16
C LYS A 83 -15.51 -15.70 -3.97
N ARG A 84 -14.71 -14.66 -4.24
CA ARG A 84 -14.14 -13.83 -3.16
C ARG A 84 -15.27 -13.37 -2.23
N PRO A 85 -15.16 -13.60 -0.91
CA PRO A 85 -16.17 -13.14 0.03
C PRO A 85 -16.19 -11.62 0.00
N CYS A 86 -17.40 -11.06 -0.05
CA CYS A 86 -17.58 -9.63 0.07
C CYS A 86 -17.31 -9.22 1.50
N VAL A 87 -16.49 -8.20 1.71
CA VAL A 87 -16.18 -7.70 3.05
C VAL A 87 -17.33 -6.85 3.58
N LYS A 88 -17.45 -6.74 4.91
CA LYS A 88 -18.52 -6.00 5.57
C LYS A 88 -18.23 -4.49 5.52
N GLU A 89 -19.25 -3.70 5.83
CA GLU A 89 -19.07 -2.26 6.05
C GLU A 89 -17.97 -1.97 7.09
N GLY A 90 -17.15 -0.97 6.81
CA GLY A 90 -15.99 -0.58 7.62
C GLY A 90 -14.72 -1.40 7.36
N GLU A 91 -14.82 -2.56 6.70
CA GLU A 91 -13.65 -3.39 6.38
C GLU A 91 -12.93 -2.89 5.12
N VAL A 92 -11.62 -3.14 5.06
CA VAL A 92 -10.76 -2.77 3.94
C VAL A 92 -10.98 -3.69 2.74
N VAL A 93 -11.09 -3.08 1.56
CA VAL A 93 -11.29 -3.74 0.26
C VAL A 93 -9.98 -3.72 -0.50
N TRP A 94 -9.50 -4.91 -0.84
CA TRP A 94 -8.26 -5.09 -1.58
C TRP A 94 -8.46 -4.91 -3.08
N THR A 95 -7.93 -3.81 -3.60
CA THR A 95 -8.16 -3.36 -4.98
C THR A 95 -7.35 -4.12 -6.03
N SER A 96 -6.31 -4.86 -5.64
CA SER A 96 -5.30 -5.40 -6.56
C SER A 96 -5.76 -6.61 -7.40
N TYR A 97 -6.93 -7.18 -7.13
CA TYR A 97 -7.31 -8.48 -7.70
C TYR A 97 -8.78 -8.60 -8.18
N GLY A 98 -9.32 -7.52 -8.76
CA GLY A 98 -10.50 -7.57 -9.62
C GLY A 98 -11.85 -7.46 -8.91
N ASP A 99 -12.08 -8.18 -7.82
CA ASP A 99 -13.42 -8.22 -7.21
C ASP A 99 -13.51 -7.34 -5.96
N ARG A 100 -13.88 -6.08 -6.19
CA ARG A 100 -14.23 -5.12 -5.13
C ARG A 100 -15.60 -5.48 -4.53
N CYS A 101 -15.70 -6.58 -3.81
CA CYS A 101 -17.00 -6.97 -3.27
C CYS A 101 -17.21 -6.43 -1.84
N CYS A 102 -18.23 -5.59 -1.71
CA CYS A 102 -18.74 -5.06 -0.45
C CYS A 102 -20.14 -5.64 -0.22
N LYS A 103 -20.44 -6.13 0.99
CA LYS A 103 -21.72 -6.79 1.27
C LYS A 103 -22.83 -5.75 1.45
N GLY A 104 -23.53 -5.40 0.37
CA GLY A 104 -24.63 -4.43 0.37
C GLY A 104 -24.19 -2.96 0.40
N THR A 105 -22.88 -2.72 0.36
CA THR A 105 -22.20 -1.43 0.42
C THR A 105 -21.33 -1.23 -0.81
N GLU A 106 -20.66 -0.08 -0.95
CA GLU A 106 -19.73 0.17 -2.05
C GLU A 106 -18.31 0.44 -1.54
N PRO A 107 -17.28 0.01 -2.30
CA PRO A 107 -15.90 0.37 -1.97
C PRO A 107 -15.69 1.85 -2.23
N SER A 108 -15.36 2.61 -1.18
CA SER A 108 -15.02 4.02 -1.30
C SER A 108 -13.65 4.30 -0.71
N LEU A 109 -12.90 5.16 -1.38
CA LEU A 109 -11.69 5.76 -0.85
C LEU A 109 -11.89 7.28 -0.95
N PRO A 110 -11.93 8.01 0.17
CA PRO A 110 -12.12 9.46 0.13
C PRO A 110 -11.09 10.13 -0.77
N SER A 111 -11.53 11.11 -1.55
CA SER A 111 -10.66 11.86 -2.45
C SER A 111 -9.47 12.48 -1.71
N GLY A 112 -8.27 12.29 -2.23
CA GLY A 112 -7.04 12.81 -1.63
C GLY A 112 -6.44 11.95 -0.52
N VAL A 113 -7.12 10.87 -0.12
CA VAL A 113 -6.56 9.87 0.81
C VAL A 113 -5.82 8.79 0.01
N ARG A 114 -4.56 8.53 0.40
CA ARG A 114 -3.82 7.35 -0.08
C ARG A 114 -4.09 6.20 0.88
N GLY A 115 -4.45 5.03 0.34
CA GLY A 115 -4.73 3.86 1.15
C GLY A 115 -5.59 2.83 0.44
N GLN A 116 -6.15 1.90 1.22
CA GLN A 116 -7.10 0.91 0.74
C GLN A 116 -8.52 1.46 0.86
N ALA A 117 -9.35 1.20 -0.14
CA ALA A 117 -10.77 1.53 -0.06
C ALA A 117 -11.41 0.76 1.11
N THR A 118 -12.41 1.33 1.76
CA THR A 118 -13.23 0.63 2.74
C THR A 118 -14.65 0.48 2.20
N CYS A 119 -15.39 -0.53 2.67
CA CYS A 119 -16.80 -0.61 2.35
C CYS A 119 -17.59 0.41 3.16
N VAL A 120 -18.32 1.27 2.47
CA VAL A 120 -19.19 2.28 3.08
C VAL A 120 -20.60 2.13 2.54
N GLU A 121 -21.60 2.48 3.36
CA GLU A 121 -22.98 2.58 2.91
C GLU A 121 -23.05 3.38 1.59
N LYS A 122 -23.93 2.95 0.68
CA LYS A 122 -24.15 3.63 -0.60
C LYS A 122 -24.65 5.05 -0.35
N VAL A 123 -23.72 5.98 -0.15
CA VAL A 123 -24.04 7.40 -0.17
C VAL A 123 -24.36 7.70 -1.63
N ALA A 124 -25.58 8.16 -1.89
CA ALA A 124 -25.99 8.60 -3.22
C ALA A 124 -24.88 9.49 -3.83
N PRO A 125 -24.55 9.30 -5.10
CA PRO A 125 -23.36 9.88 -5.70
C PRO A 125 -23.33 11.39 -5.44
N GLN A 126 -22.36 11.83 -4.63
CA GLN A 126 -22.00 13.25 -4.49
C GLN A 126 -21.28 13.78 -5.75
N ASP A 127 -21.55 13.16 -6.90
CA ASP A 127 -20.89 13.43 -8.18
C ASP A 127 -21.27 14.79 -8.78
N GLU A 128 -22.21 15.53 -8.20
CA GLU A 128 -22.53 16.88 -8.65
C GLU A 128 -21.65 17.99 -8.03
N ILE A 129 -20.85 17.71 -6.99
CA ILE A 129 -20.06 18.78 -6.33
C ILE A 129 -18.56 18.70 -6.65
N MET A 130 -18.01 17.53 -6.96
CA MET A 130 -16.55 17.38 -7.16
C MET A 130 -16.04 17.63 -8.59
N GLY A 131 -16.92 17.73 -9.59
CA GLY A 131 -16.55 18.02 -10.98
C GLY A 131 -15.73 19.31 -11.16
N ASN A 132 -15.98 20.31 -10.30
CA ASN A 132 -15.28 21.61 -10.36
C ASN A 132 -14.00 21.70 -9.49
N ILE A 133 -13.71 20.70 -8.65
CA ILE A 133 -12.52 20.69 -7.79
C ILE A 133 -11.34 20.01 -8.48
N SER A 134 -11.61 19.00 -9.33
CA SER A 134 -10.57 18.28 -10.08
C SER A 134 -9.78 19.20 -11.02
N GLU A 135 -10.46 20.14 -11.69
CA GLU A 135 -9.82 21.11 -12.58
C GLU A 135 -8.94 22.11 -11.80
N LYS A 136 -9.41 22.57 -10.62
CA LYS A 136 -8.62 23.43 -9.73
C LYS A 136 -7.45 22.70 -9.08
N ALA A 137 -7.58 21.40 -8.80
CA ALA A 137 -6.51 20.59 -8.21
C ALA A 137 -5.31 20.43 -9.15
N GLY A 138 -5.54 20.40 -10.47
CA GLY A 138 -4.47 20.42 -11.47
C GLY A 138 -3.63 21.70 -11.39
N ILE A 139 -4.29 22.85 -11.27
CA ILE A 139 -3.62 24.16 -11.16
C ILE A 139 -2.81 24.26 -9.86
N TRP A 140 -3.36 23.83 -8.72
CA TRP A 140 -2.64 23.85 -7.44
C TRP A 140 -1.42 22.92 -7.43
N LYS A 141 -1.49 21.77 -8.10
CA LYS A 141 -0.32 20.89 -8.28
C LYS A 141 0.77 21.56 -9.13
N LEU A 142 0.39 22.22 -10.22
CA LEU A 142 1.31 22.96 -11.07
C LEU A 142 1.99 24.11 -10.29
N VAL A 143 1.19 24.89 -9.56
CA VAL A 143 1.70 25.99 -8.70
C VAL A 143 2.66 25.44 -7.64
N GLY A 144 2.29 24.34 -6.97
CA GLY A 144 3.17 23.67 -6.01
C GLY A 144 4.51 23.23 -6.61
N ALA A 145 4.49 22.65 -7.81
CA ALA A 145 5.69 22.25 -8.52
C ALA A 145 6.60 23.44 -8.87
N ILE A 146 6.02 24.56 -9.32
CA ILE A 146 6.77 25.79 -9.64
C ILE A 146 7.43 26.36 -8.38
N VAL A 147 6.72 26.41 -7.26
CA VAL A 147 7.27 26.92 -5.98
C VAL A 147 8.44 26.06 -5.50
N VAL A 148 8.33 24.73 -5.61
CA VAL A 148 9.44 23.81 -5.25
C VAL A 148 10.65 24.03 -6.16
N MET A 149 10.44 24.19 -7.46
CA MET A 149 11.50 24.48 -8.44
C MET A 149 12.24 25.80 -8.12
N LEU A 150 11.48 26.88 -7.83
CA LEU A 150 12.06 28.16 -7.44
C LEU A 150 12.86 28.05 -6.14
N PHE A 151 12.36 27.31 -5.16
CA PHE A 151 13.08 27.09 -3.90
C PHE A 151 14.42 26.36 -4.13
N ILE A 152 14.43 25.31 -4.96
CA ILE A 152 15.67 24.59 -5.31
C ILE A 152 16.67 25.53 -5.99
N LEU A 153 16.22 26.35 -6.94
CA LEU A 153 17.07 27.34 -7.62
C LEU A 153 17.68 28.34 -6.63
N ILE A 154 16.89 28.86 -5.68
CA ILE A 154 17.38 29.78 -4.65
C ILE A 154 18.46 29.11 -3.79
N VAL A 155 18.24 27.87 -3.37
CA VAL A 155 19.23 27.11 -2.59
C VAL A 155 20.53 26.90 -3.38
N ILE A 156 20.44 26.60 -4.68
CA ILE A 156 21.62 26.46 -5.55
C ILE A 156 22.36 27.79 -5.66
N VAL A 157 21.67 28.90 -5.93
CA VAL A 157 22.29 30.23 -6.10
C VAL A 157 22.95 30.72 -4.81
N ILE A 158 22.29 30.55 -3.66
CA ILE A 158 22.88 30.90 -2.36
C ILE A 158 24.07 29.98 -2.06
N GLY A 159 23.93 28.69 -2.34
CA GLY A 159 24.98 27.69 -2.13
C GLY A 159 26.23 27.97 -2.97
N THR A 160 26.08 28.32 -4.25
CA THR A 160 27.22 28.64 -5.12
C THR A 160 27.89 29.95 -4.72
N LYS A 161 27.14 30.98 -4.31
CA LYS A 161 27.74 32.21 -3.77
C LYS A 161 28.55 31.96 -2.49
N PHE A 162 28.03 31.12 -1.58
CA PHE A 162 28.77 30.75 -0.37
C PHE A 162 30.03 29.91 -0.67
N PHE A 163 29.96 29.00 -1.64
CA PHE A 163 31.11 28.16 -1.99
C PHE A 163 32.17 28.86 -2.87
N MET A 164 31.77 29.84 -3.68
CA MET A 164 32.71 30.57 -4.56
C MET A 164 33.32 31.80 -3.88
N GLY A 165 32.71 32.34 -2.83
CA GLY A 165 33.21 33.51 -2.10
C GLY A 165 34.39 33.25 -1.15
N ASP A 166 34.78 31.99 -0.94
CA ASP A 166 35.83 31.60 0.02
C ASP A 166 37.15 31.20 -0.67
N LYS A 167 37.27 31.43 -1.98
CA LYS A 167 38.56 31.41 -2.67
C LYS A 167 39.12 32.82 -2.72
N GLY A 168 39.67 33.26 -1.60
CA GLY A 168 40.55 34.42 -1.55
C GLY A 168 41.72 34.21 -2.50
N TYR A 169 41.72 34.95 -3.61
CA TYR A 169 42.91 35.36 -4.33
C TYR A 169 43.29 36.76 -3.88
#